data_AF-A0A965U669-F1
#
_entry.id   AF-A0A965U669-F1
#
_cell.length_a   1.000
_cell.length_b   1.000
_cell.length_c   1.000
_cell.angle_alpha   90.00
_cell.angle_beta   90.00
_cell.angle_gamma   90.00
#
_symmetry.space_group_name_H-M   'P 1'
#
loop_
_entity.id
_entity.type
_entity.pdbx_description
1 polymer ?
#
loop_
_entity_poly.entity_id
_entity_poly.type
_entity_poly.pdbx_seq_one_letter_code
_entity_poly.pdbx_strand_id
1 'polypeptide(L)'
;MKLTTVASRLEGAPLCCPLCGDALKTREGRSLACGQGHCYDLSKKGYVNLAPQRDQKGEKYDAALFAARERVFADGFYQPVLDAIARELPAQERFTMVDVGCGE
;
A
#
# COMPACT_ATOMS: atom_id res chain seq x y z
N MET A 1 -12.99 -1.03 7.14
CA MET A 1 -13.17 -0.11 5.99
C MET A 1 -14.05 -0.78 4.95
N LYS A 2 -15.00 -0.06 4.31
CA LYS A 2 -15.84 -0.68 3.26
C LYS A 2 -15.01 -0.85 1.97
N LEU A 3 -15.12 -1.99 1.30
CA LEU A 3 -14.35 -2.29 0.06
C LEU A 3 -14.56 -1.23 -1.03
N THR A 4 -15.76 -0.66 -1.10
CA THR A 4 -16.10 0.44 -2.01
C THR A 4 -15.26 1.69 -1.80
N THR A 5 -14.83 1.97 -0.56
CA THR A 5 -13.96 3.11 -0.23
C THR A 5 -12.52 2.90 -0.71
N VAL A 6 -12.04 1.65 -0.71
CA VAL A 6 -10.71 1.30 -1.22
C VAL A 6 -10.71 1.39 -2.73
N ALA A 7 -11.72 0.80 -3.37
CA ALA A 7 -11.88 0.83 -4.81
C ALA A 7 -11.92 2.27 -5.35
N SER A 8 -12.69 3.17 -4.73
CA SER A 8 -12.77 4.57 -5.16
C SER A 8 -11.46 5.36 -4.98
N ARG A 9 -10.60 4.96 -4.03
CA ARG A 9 -9.26 5.57 -3.84
C ARG A 9 -8.22 5.05 -4.84
N LEU A 10 -8.40 3.84 -5.33
CA LEU A 10 -7.53 3.21 -6.32
C LEU A 10 -7.97 3.54 -7.76
N GLU A 11 -9.15 4.12 -7.94
CA GLU A 11 -9.63 4.56 -9.24
C GLU A 11 -8.74 5.68 -9.78
N GLY A 12 -8.12 5.44 -10.94
CA GLY A 12 -7.15 6.36 -11.53
C GLY A 12 -5.74 6.31 -10.93
N ALA A 13 -5.49 5.44 -9.94
CA ALA A 13 -4.13 5.22 -9.44
C ALA A 13 -3.26 4.58 -10.54
N PRO A 14 -2.00 5.03 -10.73
CA PRO A 14 -1.11 4.52 -11.78
C PRO A 14 -0.51 3.16 -11.39
N LEU A 15 -1.36 2.14 -11.24
CA LEU A 15 -0.97 0.78 -10.91
C LEU A 15 -0.82 -0.08 -12.18
N CYS A 16 0.26 -0.85 -12.25
CA CYS A 16 0.52 -1.78 -13.34
C CYS A 16 0.42 -3.24 -12.87
N CYS A 17 0.04 -4.12 -13.78
CA CYS A 17 0.01 -5.56 -13.53
C CYS A 17 1.44 -6.09 -13.37
N PRO A 18 1.77 -6.78 -12.27
CA PRO A 18 3.11 -7.34 -12.06
C PRO A 18 3.46 -8.48 -13.02
N LEU A 19 2.47 -9.04 -13.73
CA LEU A 19 2.67 -10.15 -14.67
C LEU A 19 2.87 -9.69 -16.12
N CYS A 20 2.17 -8.63 -16.55
CA CYS A 20 2.20 -8.19 -17.95
C CYS A 20 2.49 -6.70 -18.15
N GLY A 21 2.60 -5.89 -17.10
CA GLY A 21 2.86 -4.45 -17.18
C GLY A 21 1.65 -3.58 -17.54
N ASP A 22 0.57 -4.17 -18.06
CA ASP A 22 -0.65 -3.43 -18.41
C ASP A 22 -1.28 -2.72 -17.20
N ALA A 23 -1.95 -1.59 -17.46
CA ALA A 23 -2.65 -0.82 -16.44
C ALA A 23 -3.73 -1.67 -15.72
N LEU A 24 -3.76 -1.56 -14.39
CA LEU A 24 -4.80 -2.17 -13.55
C LEU A 24 -5.98 -1.20 -13.39
N LYS A 25 -7.19 -1.71 -13.59
CA LYS A 25 -8.44 -0.97 -13.40
C LYS A 25 -9.32 -1.66 -12.38
N THR A 26 -10.13 -0.88 -11.67
CA THR A 26 -11.15 -1.42 -10.76
C THR A 26 -12.16 -2.24 -11.54
N ARG A 27 -12.49 -3.43 -11.03
CA ARG A 27 -13.53 -4.31 -11.57
C ARG A 27 -14.56 -4.57 -10.47
N GLU A 28 -15.80 -4.17 -10.76
CA GLU A 28 -16.97 -4.40 -9.88
C GLU A 28 -16.78 -3.90 -8.44
N GLY A 29 -15.87 -2.94 -8.22
CA GLY A 29 -15.53 -2.40 -6.90
C GLY A 29 -14.94 -3.39 -5.91
N ARG A 30 -14.46 -4.56 -6.37
CA ARG A 30 -13.98 -5.66 -5.51
C ARG A 30 -12.61 -6.21 -5.89
N SER A 31 -12.14 -5.92 -7.09
CA SER A 31 -10.84 -6.36 -7.57
C SER A 31 -10.20 -5.33 -8.50
N LEU A 32 -8.93 -5.53 -8.80
CA LEU A 32 -8.20 -4.86 -9.86
C LEU A 32 -7.93 -5.86 -10.99
N ALA A 33 -8.16 -5.48 -12.24
CA ALA A 33 -7.89 -6.31 -13.41
C ALA A 33 -7.16 -5.55 -14.51
N CYS A 34 -6.27 -6.23 -15.23
CA CYS A 34 -5.60 -5.70 -16.42
C CYS A 34 -6.32 -6.13 -17.72
N GLY A 35 -5.90 -5.56 -18.85
CA GLY A 35 -6.45 -5.90 -20.18
C GLY A 35 -6.29 -7.37 -20.58
N GLN A 36 -5.27 -8.07 -20.06
CA GLN A 36 -5.03 -9.50 -20.29
C GLN A 36 -5.87 -10.42 -19.37
N GLY A 37 -6.67 -9.86 -18.46
CA GLY A 37 -7.52 -10.65 -17.57
C GLY A 37 -6.90 -11.10 -16.25
N HIS A 38 -5.63 -10.78 -15.97
CA HIS A 38 -5.06 -10.98 -14.62
C HIS A 38 -5.84 -10.14 -13.59
N CYS A 39 -6.26 -10.75 -12.49
CA CYS A 39 -7.18 -10.18 -11.52
C CYS A 39 -6.63 -10.33 -10.09
N TYR A 40 -6.76 -9.28 -9.28
CA TYR A 40 -6.27 -9.20 -7.90
C TYR A 40 -7.39 -8.70 -6.99
N ASP A 41 -7.77 -9.53 -6.01
CA ASP A 41 -8.88 -9.21 -5.10
C ASP A 41 -8.49 -8.14 -4.06
N LEU A 42 -9.44 -7.27 -3.74
CA LEU A 42 -9.33 -6.35 -2.63
C LEU A 42 -9.57 -7.09 -1.31
N SER A 43 -8.59 -7.03 -0.42
CA SER A 43 -8.72 -7.57 0.94
C SER A 43 -9.72 -6.75 1.75
N LYS A 44 -10.51 -7.41 2.60
CA LYS A 44 -11.38 -6.74 3.60
C LYS A 44 -10.59 -5.85 4.58
N LYS A 45 -9.28 -6.09 4.70
CA LYS A 45 -8.34 -5.27 5.48
C LYS A 45 -7.91 -3.98 4.77
N GLY A 46 -8.28 -3.78 3.52
CA GLY A 46 -8.08 -2.52 2.79
C GLY A 46 -6.86 -2.46 1.88
N TYR A 47 -6.26 -3.60 1.51
CA TYR A 47 -5.09 -3.68 0.62
C TYR A 47 -5.34 -4.62 -0.57
N VAL A 48 -4.48 -4.55 -1.58
CA VAL A 48 -4.41 -5.50 -2.71
C VAL A 48 -3.05 -6.20 -2.70
N ASN A 49 -3.02 -7.53 -2.89
CA ASN A 49 -1.76 -8.27 -2.98
C ASN A 49 -1.32 -8.35 -4.45
N LEU A 50 -0.25 -7.63 -4.80
CA LEU A 50 0.38 -7.66 -6.13
C LEU A 50 1.67 -8.49 -6.18
N ALA A 51 1.92 -9.34 -5.18
CA ALA A 51 3.07 -10.26 -5.12
C ALA A 51 2.64 -11.74 -5.10
N PRO A 52 1.96 -12.24 -6.15
CA PRO A 52 1.31 -13.55 -6.13
C PRO A 52 2.28 -14.75 -6.01
N GLN A 53 3.56 -14.58 -6.30
CA GLN A 53 4.56 -15.67 -6.33
C GLN A 53 5.59 -15.61 -5.20
N ARG A 54 5.47 -14.67 -4.26
CA ARG A 54 6.43 -14.56 -3.15
C ARG A 54 5.98 -15.47 -2.00
N ASP A 55 6.79 -16.48 -1.67
CA ASP A 55 6.57 -17.27 -0.46
C ASP A 55 6.90 -16.42 0.77
N GLN A 56 5.84 -15.89 1.41
CA GLN A 56 5.96 -15.08 2.61
C GLN A 56 6.24 -15.91 3.86
N LYS A 57 6.18 -17.25 3.79
CA LYS A 57 6.35 -18.12 4.98
C LYS A 57 7.78 -18.16 5.53
N GLY A 58 8.77 -17.71 4.76
CA GLY A 58 10.18 -17.74 5.14
C GLY A 58 10.70 -16.48 5.83
N GLU A 59 9.92 -15.39 5.86
CA GLU A 59 10.39 -14.12 6.44
C GLU A 59 10.21 -14.12 7.97
N LYS A 60 11.32 -14.11 8.70
CA LYS A 60 11.39 -14.11 10.17
C LYS A 60 11.01 -12.74 10.75
N TYR A 61 9.81 -12.26 10.47
CA TYR A 61 9.21 -11.14 11.20
C TYR A 61 8.24 -11.73 12.22
N ASP A 62 8.74 -11.96 13.43
CA ASP A 62 7.89 -12.39 14.54
C ASP A 62 7.17 -11.20 15.17
N ALA A 63 6.15 -11.50 15.99
CA ALA A 63 5.39 -10.48 16.70
C ALA A 63 6.26 -9.62 17.63
N ALA A 64 7.39 -10.14 18.10
CA ALA A 64 8.29 -9.41 18.98
C ALA A 64 9.01 -8.27 18.25
N LEU A 65 9.41 -8.50 16.99
CA LEU A 65 10.01 -7.47 16.14
C LEU A 65 9.02 -6.31 15.87
N PHE A 66 7.76 -6.64 15.61
CA PHE A 66 6.71 -5.66 15.39
C PHE A 66 6.41 -4.83 16.65
N ALA A 67 6.29 -5.50 17.81
CA ALA A 67 6.14 -4.80 19.09
C ALA A 67 7.35 -3.90 19.43
N ALA A 68 8.57 -4.29 19.04
CA ALA A 68 9.75 -3.45 19.23
C ALA A 68 9.73 -2.20 18.34
N ARG A 69 9.31 -2.33 17.07
CA ARG A 69 9.13 -1.19 16.16
C ARG A 69 8.09 -0.22 16.67
N GLU A 70 6.94 -0.73 17.12
CA GLU A 70 5.86 0.08 17.66
C GLU A 70 6.34 0.95 18.83
N ARG A 71 7.12 0.39 19.77
CA ARG A 71 7.70 1.17 20.88
C ARG A 71 8.61 2.29 20.39
N VAL A 72 9.50 2.00 19.43
CA VAL A 72 10.43 3.02 18.88
C VAL A 72 9.65 4.15 18.19
N PHE A 73 8.58 3.84 17.46
CA PHE A 73 7.75 4.86 16.82
C PHE A 73 6.94 5.66 17.83
N ALA A 74 6.35 5.01 18.84
CA ALA A 74 5.57 5.65 19.89
C ALA A 74 6.39 6.59 20.77
N ASP A 75 7.67 6.26 21.01
CA ASP A 75 8.59 7.09 21.82
C ASP A 75 9.13 8.32 21.05
N GLY A 76 8.70 8.53 19.80
CA GLY A 76 9.01 9.74 19.03
C GLY A 76 10.41 9.80 18.44
N PHE A 77 11.17 8.70 18.47
CA PHE A 77 12.54 8.64 17.92
C PHE A 77 12.61 9.06 16.43
N TYR A 78 11.54 8.82 15.67
CA TYR A 78 11.45 9.19 14.26
C TYR A 78 10.84 10.57 14.00
N GLN A 79 10.38 11.28 15.04
CA GLN A 79 9.73 12.58 14.87
C GLN A 79 10.58 13.59 14.07
N PRO A 80 11.92 13.71 14.30
CA PRO A 80 12.73 14.63 13.51
C PRO A 80 12.79 14.26 12.01
N VAL A 81 12.70 12.97 11.67
CA VAL A 81 12.67 12.51 10.28
C VAL A 81 11.33 12.85 9.64
N LEU A 82 10.22 12.62 10.36
CA LEU A 82 8.88 12.98 9.90
C LEU A 82 8.75 14.49 9.66
N ASP A 83 9.28 15.32 10.57
CA ASP A 83 9.29 16.77 10.44
C ASP A 83 10.10 17.23 9.23
N ALA A 84 11.25 16.59 8.97
CA ALA A 84 12.06 16.88 7.80
C ALA A 84 11.31 16.54 6.50
N ILE A 85 10.69 15.35 6.41
CA ILE A 85 9.89 14.95 5.24
C ILE A 85 8.71 15.91 5.04
N ALA A 86 8.01 16.28 6.11
CA ALA A 86 6.84 17.17 6.05
C ALA A 86 7.19 18.56 5.48
N ARG A 87 8.41 19.05 5.72
CA ARG A 87 8.89 20.34 5.17
C ARG A 87 9.16 20.28 3.67
N GLU A 88 9.48 19.12 3.13
CA GLU A 88 9.73 18.91 1.71
C GLU A 88 8.44 18.64 0.92
N LEU A 89 7.31 18.42 1.61
CA LEU A 89 6.03 18.20 0.94
C LEU A 89 5.58 19.46 0.18
N PRO A 90 5.01 19.31 -1.02
CA PRO A 90 4.57 20.45 -1.80
C PRO A 90 3.44 21.19 -1.11
N ALA A 91 3.44 22.52 -1.20
CA ALA A 91 2.38 23.38 -0.65
C ALA A 91 1.03 23.30 -1.40
N GLN A 92 0.88 22.35 -2.31
CA GLN A 92 -0.34 22.13 -3.09
C GLN A 92 -1.44 21.58 -2.16
N GLU A 93 -2.68 22.03 -2.37
CA GLU A 93 -3.80 21.55 -1.54
C GLU A 93 -4.07 20.05 -1.69
N ARG A 94 -3.76 19.47 -2.86
CA ARG A 94 -3.96 18.04 -3.15
C ARG A 94 -2.86 17.52 -4.08
N PHE A 95 -2.20 16.46 -3.64
CA PHE A 95 -1.27 15.68 -4.43
C PHE A 95 -1.36 14.20 -4.03
N THR A 96 -0.88 13.33 -4.91
CA THR A 96 -0.76 11.89 -4.64
C THR A 96 0.69 11.57 -4.32
N MET A 97 0.92 10.88 -3.21
CA MET A 97 2.23 10.41 -2.79
C MET A 97 2.21 8.90 -2.60
N VAL A 98 3.32 8.25 -2.90
CA VAL A 98 3.55 6.84 -2.61
C VAL A 98 4.54 6.74 -1.46
N ASP A 99 4.12 6.11 -0.37
CA ASP A 99 5.02 5.73 0.71
C ASP A 99 5.54 4.31 0.44
N VAL A 100 6.80 4.23 0.02
CA VAL A 100 7.44 2.97 -0.35
C VAL A 100 8.06 2.35 0.90
N GLY A 101 7.62 1.14 1.24
CA GLY A 101 8.06 0.49 2.47
C GLY A 101 7.34 1.02 3.71
N CYS A 102 6.09 1.47 3.55
CA CYS A 102 5.24 2.05 4.59
C CYS A 102 4.97 1.17 5.83
N GLY A 103 5.46 -0.08 5.85
CA GLY A 103 5.36 -0.95 7.01
C GLY A 103 3.92 -1.26 7.43
N GLU A 104 3.69 -1.20 8.74
CA GLU A 104 2.43 -1.50 9.43
C GLU A 104 1.69 -0.25 9.92
#